data_AF-A0A5N6I8L6-F1
#
_entry.id   AF-A0A5N6I8L6-F1
#
_cell.length_a   1.000
_cell.length_b   1.000
_cell.length_c   1.000
_cell.angle_alpha   90.00
_cell.angle_beta   90.00
_cell.angle_gamma   90.00
#
_symmetry.space_group_name_H-M   'P 1'
#
loop_
_entity.id
_entity.type
_entity.pdbx_description
1 polymer ?
#
loop_
_entity_poly.entity_id
_entity_poly.type
_entity_poly.pdbx_seq_one_letter_code
_entity_poly.pdbx_strand_id
1 'polypeptide(L)'
;MTGVYPPVTYVSFQDLKARVMSAADALSRRDVNQYICLKHVVQREFESIEQNRDNIGSAIRFTYFPDIETLIVKVPSKQQEKAHATIGGRLIRKVARMGVGDLEFQALGATQPGGWPLLVVEAGVSESMPRLRCDASWWISNSNGEVQMVLIIEVSRNPKKVPQTQVQPGPVCQAHKVWATMIDQQANPPMVLGAPLRLEFYKVIGRPAIPLMEHDIVFTSADLLEWSRYVFI
;
A
#
# COMPACT_ATOMS: atom_id res chain seq x y z
N MET A 1 16.43 13.91 6.33
CA MET A 1 15.06 14.14 5.80
C MET A 1 15.14 14.75 4.42
N THR A 2 14.71 14.04 3.40
CA THR A 2 14.56 14.61 2.05
C THR A 2 13.47 15.68 2.10
N GLY A 3 13.71 16.90 1.61
CA GLY A 3 12.79 18.05 1.66
C GLY A 3 11.46 17.91 0.88
N VAL A 4 11.00 16.68 0.69
CA VAL A 4 9.77 16.32 -0.02
C VAL A 4 8.52 16.67 0.80
N TYR A 5 8.64 16.76 2.13
CA TYR A 5 7.54 17.07 3.05
C TYR A 5 7.99 18.05 4.13
N PRO A 6 7.75 19.37 3.96
CA PRO A 6 8.15 20.34 4.97
C PRO A 6 7.30 20.12 6.24
N PRO A 7 7.92 19.83 7.40
CA PRO A 7 7.18 19.57 8.62
C PRO A 7 6.51 20.86 9.12
N VAL A 8 5.24 20.76 9.46
CA VAL A 8 4.43 21.85 9.99
C VAL A 8 4.47 21.80 11.52
N THR A 9 4.49 22.94 12.19
CA THR A 9 4.48 22.97 13.66
C THR A 9 3.17 22.39 14.19
N TYR A 10 3.26 21.48 15.15
CA TYR A 10 2.09 21.03 15.91
C TYR A 10 1.59 22.16 16.82
N VAL A 11 0.27 22.40 16.81
CA VAL A 11 -0.37 23.47 17.59
C VAL A 11 -1.30 22.90 18.65
N SER A 12 -2.18 21.98 18.26
CA SER A 12 -3.13 21.33 19.16
C SER A 12 -3.72 20.07 18.52
N PHE A 13 -4.37 19.23 19.34
CA PHE A 13 -5.12 18.08 18.85
C PHE A 13 -6.24 18.47 17.87
N GLN A 14 -6.90 19.61 18.10
CA GLN A 14 -7.95 20.12 17.19
C GLN A 14 -7.39 20.54 15.83
N ASP A 15 -6.21 21.19 15.81
CA ASP A 15 -5.51 21.54 14.57
C ASP A 15 -5.08 20.27 13.81
N LEU A 16 -4.54 19.27 14.51
CA LEU A 16 -4.24 17.95 13.92
C LEU A 16 -5.49 17.33 13.28
N LYS A 17 -6.61 17.30 14.02
CA LYS A 17 -7.87 16.74 13.52
C LYS A 17 -8.36 17.49 12.28
N ALA A 18 -8.34 18.82 12.29
CA ALA A 18 -8.71 19.65 11.13
C ALA A 18 -7.84 19.35 9.90
N ARG A 19 -6.52 19.18 10.09
CA ARG A 19 -5.59 18.82 9.01
C ARG A 19 -5.87 17.43 8.45
N VAL A 20 -6.13 16.43 9.29
CA VAL A 20 -6.48 15.07 8.85
C VAL A 20 -7.77 15.09 8.03
N MET A 21 -8.80 15.79 8.49
CA MET A 21 -10.06 15.91 7.74
C MET A 21 -9.87 16.63 6.40
N SER A 22 -9.09 17.73 6.38
CA SER A 22 -8.78 18.46 5.15
C SER A 22 -7.97 17.62 4.16
N ALA A 23 -6.99 16.85 4.65
CA ALA A 23 -6.21 15.93 3.83
C ALA A 23 -7.08 14.81 3.26
N ALA A 24 -7.97 14.22 4.06
CA ALA A 24 -8.90 13.18 3.62
C ALA A 24 -9.85 13.70 2.52
N ASP A 25 -10.39 14.92 2.68
CA ASP A 25 -11.22 15.56 1.66
C ASP A 25 -10.43 15.83 0.38
N ALA A 26 -9.21 16.37 0.49
CA ALA A 26 -8.36 16.64 -0.65
C ALA A 26 -7.99 15.36 -1.43
N LEU A 27 -7.63 14.28 -0.73
CA LEU A 27 -7.36 12.95 -1.32
C LEU A 27 -8.57 12.40 -2.07
N SER A 28 -9.78 12.70 -1.61
CA SER A 28 -11.01 12.24 -2.27
C SER A 28 -11.28 12.94 -3.62
N ARG A 29 -10.72 14.14 -3.82
CA ARG A 29 -11.02 15.00 -4.98
C ARG A 29 -9.88 15.10 -5.98
N ARG A 30 -8.62 15.03 -5.53
CA ARG A 30 -7.43 15.29 -6.35
C ARG A 30 -6.22 14.51 -5.86
N ASP A 31 -5.19 14.48 -6.70
CA ASP A 31 -3.92 13.86 -6.37
C ASP A 31 -3.11 14.75 -5.42
N VAL A 32 -3.11 14.41 -4.13
CA VAL A 32 -2.36 15.10 -3.08
C VAL A 32 -1.62 14.09 -2.20
N ASN A 33 -0.63 14.57 -1.45
CA ASN A 33 0.10 13.75 -0.51
C ASN A 33 -0.77 13.29 0.66
N GLN A 34 -0.69 12.01 1.00
CA GLN A 34 -1.40 11.40 2.13
C GLN A 34 -0.69 11.56 3.49
N TYR A 35 0.53 12.08 3.50
CA TYR A 35 1.32 12.26 4.71
C TYR A 35 1.25 13.69 5.25
N ILE A 36 0.98 13.82 6.55
CA ILE A 36 1.15 15.05 7.32
C ILE A 36 2.37 14.87 8.22
N CYS A 37 3.37 15.73 8.08
CA CYS A 37 4.55 15.73 8.95
C CYS A 37 4.43 16.88 9.95
N LEU A 38 4.45 16.57 11.24
CA LEU A 38 4.37 17.52 12.33
C LEU A 38 5.71 17.57 13.07
N LYS A 39 6.21 18.78 13.36
CA LYS A 39 7.39 19.00 14.21
C LYS A 39 7.00 19.60 15.56
N HIS A 40 7.91 19.49 16.53
CA HIS A 40 7.74 19.93 17.91
C HIS A 40 6.59 19.19 18.60
N VAL A 41 6.39 17.92 18.26
CA VAL A 41 5.49 17.04 19.00
C VAL A 41 6.33 16.37 20.08
N VAL A 42 6.22 16.83 21.32
CA VAL A 42 6.96 16.22 22.42
C VAL A 42 6.33 14.88 22.82
N GLN A 43 7.08 14.00 23.48
CA GLN A 43 6.63 12.63 23.85
C GLN A 43 5.25 12.61 24.54
N ARG A 44 5.04 13.49 25.53
CA ARG A 44 3.76 13.59 26.26
C ARG A 44 2.57 14.00 25.36
N GLU A 45 2.84 14.77 24.30
CA GLU A 45 1.80 15.18 23.35
C GLU A 45 1.46 14.02 22.42
N PHE A 46 2.47 13.28 21.96
CA PHE A 46 2.26 12.08 21.16
C PHE A 46 1.45 11.03 21.94
N GLU A 47 1.78 10.78 23.20
CA GLU A 47 1.02 9.86 24.07
C GLU A 47 -0.45 10.28 24.20
N SER A 48 -0.71 11.58 24.37
CA SER A 48 -2.06 12.14 24.40
C SER A 48 -2.78 11.99 23.06
N ILE A 49 -2.09 12.18 21.94
CA ILE A 49 -2.63 11.97 20.58
C ILE A 49 -3.03 10.50 20.39
N GLU A 50 -2.17 9.55 20.76
CA GLU A 50 -2.45 8.11 20.65
C GLU A 50 -3.65 7.68 21.51
N GLN A 51 -3.72 8.16 22.77
CA GLN A 51 -4.87 7.89 23.65
C GLN A 51 -6.19 8.41 23.08
N ASN A 52 -6.13 9.45 22.25
CA ASN A 52 -7.29 10.08 21.63
C ASN A 52 -7.44 9.72 20.14
N ARG A 53 -6.74 8.70 19.62
CA ARG A 53 -6.70 8.45 18.16
C ARG A 53 -8.07 8.28 17.54
N ASP A 54 -8.99 7.62 18.25
CA ASP A 54 -10.34 7.33 17.78
C ASP A 54 -11.17 8.61 17.58
N ASN A 55 -10.82 9.68 18.30
CA ASN A 55 -11.48 10.98 18.20
C ASN A 55 -11.09 11.76 16.93
N ILE A 56 -10.10 11.28 16.15
CA ILE A 56 -9.69 11.91 14.89
C ILE A 56 -10.64 11.52 13.74
N GLY A 57 -11.33 10.37 13.85
CA GLY A 57 -12.39 9.96 12.91
C GLY A 57 -11.92 9.21 11.66
N SER A 58 -10.65 8.81 11.59
CA SER A 58 -10.09 8.01 10.50
C SER A 58 -9.08 7.00 11.05
N ALA A 59 -8.98 5.81 10.43
CA ALA A 59 -7.99 4.78 10.78
C ALA A 59 -6.58 5.18 10.33
N ILE A 60 -6.11 6.31 10.85
CA ILE A 60 -4.79 6.88 10.56
C ILE A 60 -3.68 6.02 11.13
N ARG A 61 -2.52 6.08 10.47
CA ARG A 61 -1.29 5.45 10.97
C ARG A 61 -0.32 6.52 11.41
N PHE A 62 0.25 6.32 12.59
CA PHE A 62 1.24 7.21 13.18
C PHE A 62 2.63 6.61 13.08
N THR A 63 3.63 7.46 12.90
CA THR A 63 5.04 7.11 13.05
C THR A 63 5.72 8.27 13.75
N TYR A 64 6.20 8.01 14.96
CA TYR A 64 6.75 9.04 15.83
C TYR A 64 8.27 8.85 16.01
N PHE A 65 9.00 9.95 15.92
CA PHE A 65 10.45 10.02 16.09
C PHE A 65 10.75 10.93 17.30
N PRO A 66 11.00 10.34 18.50
CA PRO A 66 11.15 11.12 19.74
C PRO A 66 12.43 11.97 19.76
N ASP A 67 13.49 11.51 19.11
CA ASP A 67 14.80 12.18 19.02
C ASP A 67 14.75 13.52 18.28
N ILE A 68 13.80 13.66 17.35
CA ILE A 68 13.59 14.86 16.52
C ILE A 68 12.17 15.43 16.67
N GLU A 69 11.43 15.00 17.70
CA GLU A 69 10.07 15.45 18.03
C GLU A 69 9.15 15.57 16.81
N THR A 70 9.19 14.54 15.94
CA THR A 70 8.49 14.55 14.66
C THR A 70 7.45 13.44 14.61
N LEU A 71 6.20 13.81 14.31
CA LEU A 71 5.10 12.89 14.08
C LEU A 71 4.72 12.88 12.60
N ILE A 72 4.77 11.71 11.98
CA ILE A 72 4.24 11.47 10.64
C ILE A 72 2.87 10.80 10.78
N VAL A 73 1.86 11.40 10.15
CA VAL A 73 0.49 10.87 10.08
C VAL A 73 0.21 10.46 8.65
N LYS A 74 -0.06 9.18 8.41
CA LYS A 74 -0.55 8.64 7.13
C LYS A 74 -2.08 8.65 7.17
N VAL A 75 -2.68 9.45 6.29
CA VAL A 75 -4.14 9.57 6.16
C VAL A 75 -4.60 8.58 5.08
N PRO A 76 -5.36 7.52 5.42
CA PRO A 76 -5.86 6.58 4.42
C PRO A 76 -6.86 7.28 3.49
N SER A 77 -6.91 6.83 2.24
CA SER A 77 -7.88 7.31 1.25
C SER A 77 -8.87 6.23 0.87
N LYS A 78 -10.09 6.61 0.48
CA LYS A 78 -11.11 5.67 0.00
C LYS A 78 -10.62 4.85 -1.20
N GLN A 79 -9.86 5.47 -2.09
CA GLN A 79 -9.31 4.82 -3.28
C GLN A 79 -8.24 3.78 -2.92
N GLN A 80 -7.41 4.05 -1.91
CA GLN A 80 -6.46 3.07 -1.37
C GLN A 80 -7.20 1.86 -0.78
N GLU A 81 -8.20 2.10 0.08
CA GLU A 81 -9.01 1.01 0.66
C GLU A 81 -9.75 0.21 -0.43
N LYS A 82 -10.30 0.88 -1.44
CA LYS A 82 -10.91 0.20 -2.60
C LYS A 82 -9.90 -0.63 -3.36
N ALA A 83 -8.70 -0.10 -3.62
CA ALA A 83 -7.64 -0.84 -4.31
C ALA A 83 -7.29 -2.11 -3.53
N HIS A 84 -7.09 -2.02 -2.22
CA HIS A 84 -6.82 -3.14 -1.31
C HIS A 84 -7.97 -4.17 -1.28
N ALA A 85 -9.19 -3.73 -0.99
CA ALA A 85 -10.34 -4.63 -0.86
C ALA A 85 -10.68 -5.35 -2.17
N THR A 86 -10.62 -4.64 -3.30
CA THR A 86 -10.99 -5.20 -4.60
C THR A 86 -9.93 -6.14 -5.16
N ILE A 87 -8.63 -5.84 -4.99
CA ILE A 87 -7.58 -6.77 -5.41
C ILE A 87 -7.56 -8.02 -4.52
N GLY A 88 -7.74 -7.85 -3.21
CA GLY A 88 -7.87 -8.96 -2.26
C GLY A 88 -9.04 -9.87 -2.60
N GLY A 89 -10.23 -9.31 -2.85
CA GLY A 89 -11.38 -10.09 -3.27
C GLY A 89 -11.21 -10.82 -4.61
N ARG A 90 -10.44 -10.25 -5.55
CA ARG A 90 -10.12 -10.93 -6.82
C ARG A 90 -9.11 -12.06 -6.63
N LEU A 91 -8.11 -11.88 -5.76
CA LEU A 91 -7.17 -12.94 -5.37
C LEU A 91 -7.91 -14.13 -4.78
N ILE A 92 -8.75 -13.89 -3.76
CA ILE A 92 -9.57 -14.92 -3.09
C ILE A 92 -10.39 -15.70 -4.12
N ARG A 93 -11.10 -15.01 -5.03
CA ARG A 93 -11.90 -15.69 -6.07
C ARG A 93 -11.05 -16.52 -7.04
N LYS A 94 -9.85 -16.05 -7.39
CA LYS A 94 -8.97 -16.80 -8.31
C LYS A 94 -8.43 -18.06 -7.63
N VAL A 95 -8.00 -17.99 -6.37
CA VAL A 95 -7.49 -19.16 -5.65
C VAL A 95 -8.60 -20.15 -5.26
N ALA A 96 -9.80 -19.65 -4.91
CA ALA A 96 -10.96 -20.50 -4.63
C ALA A 96 -11.38 -21.34 -5.85
N ARG A 97 -11.24 -20.79 -7.07
CA ARG A 97 -11.46 -21.55 -8.32
C ARG A 97 -10.46 -22.67 -8.56
N MET A 98 -9.31 -22.62 -7.88
CA MET A 98 -8.29 -23.69 -7.90
C MET A 98 -8.52 -24.71 -6.78
N GLY A 99 -9.55 -24.52 -5.93
CA GLY A 99 -9.85 -25.40 -4.79
C GLY A 99 -9.15 -25.02 -3.49
N VAL A 100 -8.43 -23.89 -3.44
CA VAL A 100 -7.81 -23.38 -2.20
C VAL A 100 -8.91 -22.94 -1.24
N GLY A 101 -8.90 -23.50 -0.02
CA GLY A 101 -9.93 -23.23 0.99
C GLY A 101 -9.73 -21.90 1.71
N ASP A 102 -10.79 -21.36 2.30
CA ASP A 102 -10.76 -20.08 3.03
C ASP A 102 -9.81 -20.10 4.24
N LEU A 103 -9.63 -21.26 4.88
CA LEU A 103 -8.68 -21.39 5.99
C LEU A 103 -7.22 -21.34 5.53
N GLU A 104 -6.98 -21.71 4.27
CA GLU A 104 -5.64 -21.77 3.68
C GLU A 104 -5.20 -20.43 3.12
N PHE A 105 -6.13 -19.62 2.61
CA PHE A 105 -5.83 -18.27 2.12
C PHE A 105 -6.79 -17.24 2.71
N GLN A 106 -6.31 -16.51 3.72
CA GLN A 106 -7.08 -15.48 4.42
C GLN A 106 -6.53 -14.09 4.10
N ALA A 107 -7.39 -13.19 3.64
CA ALA A 107 -7.05 -11.78 3.58
C ALA A 107 -7.15 -11.19 4.99
N LEU A 108 -6.00 -10.93 5.60
CA LEU A 108 -5.93 -10.25 6.90
C LEU A 108 -5.81 -8.74 6.70
N GLY A 109 -6.50 -7.98 7.54
CA GLY A 109 -6.31 -6.53 7.65
C GLY A 109 -4.97 -6.20 8.33
N ALA A 110 -4.68 -4.91 8.48
CA ALA A 110 -3.43 -4.45 9.09
C ALA A 110 -3.25 -4.84 10.58
N THR A 111 -4.31 -5.29 11.25
CA THR A 111 -4.31 -5.73 12.64
C THR A 111 -3.88 -7.20 12.72
N GLN A 112 -2.73 -7.47 13.35
CA GLN A 112 -2.12 -8.79 13.46
C GLN A 112 -2.46 -9.50 14.78
N PRO A 113 -3.26 -10.58 14.76
CA PRO A 113 -3.19 -11.61 15.80
C PRO A 113 -2.52 -12.92 15.34
N GLY A 114 -1.89 -12.99 14.15
CA GLY A 114 -1.59 -14.28 13.49
C GLY A 114 -0.27 -14.46 12.75
N GLY A 115 0.83 -13.79 13.14
CA GLY A 115 2.15 -13.96 12.49
C GLY A 115 2.33 -13.12 11.22
N TRP A 116 3.40 -13.37 10.47
CA TRP A 116 3.72 -12.63 9.24
C TRP A 116 2.95 -13.17 8.02
N PRO A 117 2.40 -12.30 7.15
CA PRO A 117 1.77 -12.75 5.91
C PRO A 117 2.82 -13.13 4.86
N LEU A 118 2.49 -14.09 3.98
CA LEU A 118 3.33 -14.45 2.83
C LEU A 118 3.25 -13.38 1.71
N LEU A 119 2.06 -12.84 1.47
CA LEU A 119 1.77 -11.79 0.51
C LEU A 119 1.31 -10.52 1.21
N VAL A 120 1.99 -9.40 0.95
CA VAL A 120 1.57 -8.07 1.37
C VAL A 120 1.12 -7.27 0.15
N VAL A 121 0.01 -6.53 0.27
CA VAL A 121 -0.41 -5.56 -0.75
C VAL A 121 -0.21 -4.16 -0.18
N GLU A 122 0.71 -3.39 -0.76
CA GLU A 122 0.92 -1.98 -0.43
C GLU A 122 0.31 -1.11 -1.51
N ALA A 123 -0.69 -0.31 -1.17
CA ALA A 123 -1.32 0.61 -2.10
C ALA A 123 -1.17 2.04 -1.59
N GLY A 124 -0.88 2.96 -2.51
CA GLY A 124 -0.75 4.37 -2.21
C GLY A 124 -1.39 5.22 -3.29
N VAL A 125 -2.20 6.19 -2.88
CA VAL A 125 -2.81 7.16 -3.79
C VAL A 125 -1.91 8.38 -3.85
N SER A 126 -1.49 8.76 -5.05
CA SER A 126 -0.57 9.87 -5.30
C SER A 126 0.77 9.76 -4.57
N GLU A 127 1.06 8.60 -3.99
CA GLU A 127 2.32 8.26 -3.38
C GLU A 127 3.37 8.01 -4.47
N SER A 128 4.64 8.24 -4.16
CA SER A 128 5.72 8.00 -5.13
C SER A 128 6.17 6.54 -5.07
N MET A 129 6.53 5.94 -6.21
CA MET A 129 7.16 4.61 -6.24
C MET A 129 8.33 4.44 -5.24
N PRO A 130 9.28 5.38 -5.07
CA PRO A 130 10.33 5.26 -4.07
C PRO A 130 9.79 5.13 -2.64
N ARG A 131 8.71 5.85 -2.31
CA ARG A 131 8.09 5.75 -0.98
C ARG A 131 7.36 4.43 -0.80
N LEU A 132 6.58 3.99 -1.78
CA LEU A 132 5.93 2.67 -1.74
C LEU A 132 6.96 1.52 -1.64
N ARG A 133 8.12 1.66 -2.28
CA ARG A 133 9.24 0.73 -2.13
C ARG A 133 9.83 0.76 -0.71
N CYS A 134 9.89 1.92 -0.07
CA CYS A 134 10.31 2.03 1.33
C CYS A 134 9.32 1.29 2.25
N ASP A 135 8.03 1.52 2.08
CA ASP A 135 6.96 0.83 2.83
C ASP A 135 7.06 -0.71 2.60
N ALA A 136 7.24 -1.15 1.34
CA ALA A 136 7.45 -2.57 1.01
C ALA A 136 8.74 -3.17 1.60
N SER A 137 9.83 -2.39 1.61
CA SER A 137 11.14 -2.87 2.09
C SER A 137 11.13 -3.19 3.59
N TRP A 138 10.29 -2.50 4.36
CA TRP A 138 10.10 -2.79 5.78
C TRP A 138 9.60 -4.21 6.00
N TRP A 139 8.58 -4.65 5.24
CA TRP A 139 8.04 -6.01 5.34
C TRP A 139 9.07 -7.09 5.03
N ILE A 140 9.84 -6.91 3.95
CA ILE A 140 10.88 -7.87 3.56
C ILE A 140 12.03 -7.91 4.58
N SER A 141 12.42 -6.75 5.12
CA SER A 141 13.57 -6.64 6.02
C SER A 141 13.26 -7.10 7.45
N ASN A 142 12.01 -7.01 7.89
CA ASN A 142 11.62 -7.28 9.27
C ASN A 142 10.91 -8.62 9.47
N SER A 143 10.48 -9.30 8.40
CA SER A 143 9.76 -10.57 8.48
C SER A 143 10.64 -11.81 8.59
N ASN A 144 11.97 -11.65 8.65
CA ASN A 144 12.92 -12.78 8.69
C ASN A 144 12.69 -13.81 7.54
N GLY A 145 12.28 -13.32 6.37
CA GLY A 145 12.01 -14.15 5.20
C GLY A 145 10.61 -14.79 5.17
N GLU A 146 9.73 -14.50 6.13
CA GLU A 146 8.35 -15.00 6.10
C GLU A 146 7.51 -14.29 5.01
N VAL A 147 7.73 -12.98 4.78
CA VAL A 147 7.08 -12.29 3.65
C VAL A 147 7.79 -12.69 2.35
N GLN A 148 7.09 -13.42 1.50
CA GLN A 148 7.59 -13.94 0.22
C GLN A 148 7.33 -12.99 -0.95
N MET A 149 6.30 -12.15 -0.86
CA MET A 149 5.90 -11.24 -1.94
C MET A 149 5.29 -9.94 -1.41
N VAL A 150 5.64 -8.81 -2.02
CA VAL A 150 4.94 -7.54 -1.83
C VAL A 150 4.43 -7.03 -3.17
N LEU A 151 3.11 -6.90 -3.31
CA LEU A 151 2.45 -6.28 -4.46
C LEU A 151 2.28 -4.79 -4.18
N ILE A 152 3.04 -3.96 -4.90
CA ILE A 152 2.94 -2.49 -4.81
C ILE A 152 1.94 -1.98 -5.85
N ILE A 153 1.02 -1.14 -5.41
CA ILE A 153 -0.02 -0.51 -6.22
C ILE A 153 0.09 1.02 -6.07
N GLU A 154 0.60 1.69 -7.09
CA GLU A 154 0.50 3.14 -7.21
C GLU A 154 -0.82 3.49 -7.90
N VAL A 155 -1.64 4.32 -7.26
CA VAL A 155 -2.88 4.85 -7.83
C VAL A 155 -2.73 6.35 -8.03
N SER A 156 -2.98 6.83 -9.24
CA SER A 156 -2.92 8.27 -9.57
C SER A 156 -4.05 8.64 -10.52
N ARG A 157 -4.67 9.80 -10.31
CA ARG A 157 -5.67 10.36 -11.25
C ARG A 157 -4.99 10.98 -12.46
N ASN A 158 -3.76 11.44 -12.31
CA ASN A 158 -2.94 11.96 -13.39
C ASN A 158 -1.77 11.00 -13.60
N PRO A 159 -1.54 10.49 -14.83
CA PRO A 159 -0.37 9.66 -15.10
C PRO A 159 0.90 10.47 -14.81
N LYS A 160 1.59 10.16 -13.72
CA LYS A 160 2.91 10.72 -13.43
C LYS A 160 3.90 10.04 -14.37
N LYS A 161 4.73 10.82 -15.07
CA LYS A 161 5.84 10.28 -15.85
C LYS A 161 6.70 9.43 -14.91
N VAL A 162 6.84 8.13 -15.18
CA VAL A 162 7.69 7.25 -14.38
C VAL A 162 9.15 7.62 -14.65
N PRO A 163 9.93 8.14 -13.68
CA PRO A 163 11.37 8.20 -13.84
C PRO A 163 11.91 6.77 -13.69
N GLN A 164 12.54 6.24 -14.74
CA GLN A 164 13.36 5.04 -14.63
C GLN A 164 14.45 5.30 -13.58
N THR A 165 14.42 4.60 -12.46
CA THR A 165 15.52 4.61 -11.48
C THR A 165 16.17 3.24 -11.46
N GLN A 166 17.45 3.17 -11.87
CA GLN A 166 18.33 2.03 -11.60
C GLN A 166 18.86 2.15 -10.17
N VAL A 167 18.92 1.03 -9.45
CA VAL A 167 19.51 0.94 -8.11
C VAL A 167 20.79 0.11 -8.19
N GLN A 168 21.87 0.61 -7.58
CA GLN A 168 23.18 -0.06 -7.45
C GLN A 168 23.19 -1.08 -6.29
N PRO A 169 24.06 -2.11 -6.32
CA PRO A 169 24.03 -3.21 -5.36
C PRO A 169 24.69 -2.86 -4.02
N GLY A 170 24.04 -3.27 -2.93
CA GLY A 170 24.57 -3.28 -1.57
C GLY A 170 24.00 -4.49 -0.80
N PRO A 171 24.71 -5.03 0.21
CA PRO A 171 24.36 -6.31 0.84
C PRO A 171 23.29 -6.11 1.93
N VAL A 172 22.03 -6.05 1.51
CA VAL A 172 20.82 -6.15 2.34
C VAL A 172 19.77 -6.81 1.46
N CYS A 173 18.93 -7.72 1.98
CA CYS A 173 17.88 -8.44 1.23
C CYS A 173 17.22 -7.56 0.16
N GLN A 174 17.70 -7.69 -1.08
CA GLN A 174 17.41 -6.70 -2.11
C GLN A 174 16.10 -7.13 -2.77
N ALA A 175 15.02 -6.38 -2.50
CA ALA A 175 13.75 -6.60 -3.16
C ALA A 175 13.93 -6.41 -4.67
N HIS A 176 14.01 -7.50 -5.42
CA HIS A 176 14.09 -7.44 -6.87
C HIS A 176 12.71 -7.15 -7.45
N LYS A 177 12.63 -6.10 -8.28
CA LYS A 177 11.42 -5.84 -9.07
C LYS A 177 11.21 -6.99 -10.04
N VAL A 178 10.26 -7.87 -9.73
CA VAL A 178 9.95 -9.03 -10.58
C VAL A 178 9.13 -8.63 -11.80
N TRP A 179 8.23 -7.66 -11.65
CA TRP A 179 7.28 -7.28 -12.70
C TRP A 179 6.80 -5.83 -12.52
N ALA A 180 6.29 -5.22 -13.59
CA ALA A 180 5.49 -4.00 -13.50
C ALA A 180 4.42 -3.98 -14.58
N THR A 181 3.21 -3.65 -14.17
CA THR A 181 2.08 -3.45 -15.06
C THR A 181 1.58 -2.02 -14.90
N MET A 182 1.38 -1.33 -16.01
CA MET A 182 0.79 0.01 -16.02
C MET A 182 -0.57 -0.06 -16.70
N ILE A 183 -1.56 0.61 -16.10
CA ILE A 183 -2.92 0.68 -16.61
C ILE A 183 -3.24 2.15 -16.85
N ASP A 184 -3.58 2.50 -18.08
CA ASP A 184 -4.04 3.83 -18.44
C ASP A 184 -5.51 3.77 -18.89
N GLN A 185 -6.40 4.19 -17.99
CA GLN A 185 -7.84 4.28 -18.24
C GLN A 185 -8.22 5.53 -19.06
N GLN A 186 -7.33 6.50 -19.21
CA GLN A 186 -7.58 7.74 -19.96
C GLN A 186 -7.12 7.63 -21.42
N ALA A 187 -6.23 6.67 -21.73
CA ALA A 187 -5.92 6.31 -23.11
C ALA A 187 -7.18 5.88 -23.88
N ASN A 188 -7.18 6.13 -25.19
CA ASN A 188 -8.25 5.72 -26.09
C ASN A 188 -7.69 4.84 -27.23
N PRO A 189 -7.91 3.51 -27.20
CA PRO A 189 -8.61 2.75 -26.16
C PRO A 189 -7.80 2.64 -24.85
N PRO A 190 -8.44 2.31 -23.71
CA PRO A 190 -7.74 2.03 -22.46
C PRO A 190 -6.66 0.97 -22.63
N MET A 191 -5.51 1.18 -22.00
CA MET A 191 -4.30 0.41 -22.28
C MET A 191 -3.78 -0.28 -21.02
N VAL A 192 -3.22 -1.48 -21.21
CA VAL A 192 -2.42 -2.18 -20.19
C VAL A 192 -1.06 -2.52 -20.77
N LEU A 193 0.00 -2.01 -20.17
CA LEU A 193 1.39 -2.30 -20.53
C LEU A 193 2.00 -3.26 -19.52
N GLY A 194 2.70 -4.29 -19.99
CA GLY A 194 3.30 -5.30 -19.12
C GLY A 194 2.27 -6.26 -18.51
N ALA A 195 1.21 -6.59 -19.25
CA ALA A 195 0.31 -7.70 -18.89
C ALA A 195 0.83 -9.04 -19.46
N PRO A 196 0.43 -10.17 -18.86
CA PRO A 196 -0.37 -10.30 -17.64
C PRO A 196 0.46 -10.06 -16.36
N LEU A 197 -0.18 -9.64 -15.28
CA LEU A 197 0.43 -9.68 -13.95
C LEU A 197 0.31 -11.12 -13.42
N ARG A 198 1.44 -11.78 -13.18
CA ARG A 198 1.51 -13.15 -12.67
C ARG A 198 2.07 -13.16 -11.25
N LEU A 199 1.36 -13.81 -10.33
CA LEU A 199 1.82 -14.06 -8.97
C LEU A 199 2.08 -15.56 -8.81
N GLU A 200 3.29 -15.91 -8.41
CA GLU A 200 3.71 -17.30 -8.21
C GLU A 200 2.90 -17.95 -7.09
N PHE A 201 2.26 -19.08 -7.38
CA PHE A 201 1.35 -19.74 -6.42
C PHE A 201 2.03 -20.01 -5.08
N TYR A 202 3.26 -20.55 -5.11
CA TYR A 202 3.98 -20.92 -3.89
C TYR A 202 4.27 -19.71 -2.98
N LYS A 203 4.48 -18.52 -3.55
CA LYS A 203 4.74 -17.29 -2.77
C LYS A 203 3.48 -16.71 -2.15
N VAL A 204 2.31 -17.02 -2.72
CA VAL A 204 1.03 -16.53 -2.23
C VAL A 204 0.41 -17.50 -1.22
N ILE A 205 0.55 -18.81 -1.44
CA ILE A 205 -0.09 -19.85 -0.64
C ILE A 205 0.88 -20.51 0.36
N GLY A 206 2.18 -20.52 0.09
CA GLY A 206 3.18 -21.08 1.01
C GLY A 206 3.45 -22.57 0.84
N ARG A 207 2.87 -23.21 -0.19
CA ARG A 207 3.13 -24.60 -0.56
C ARG A 207 3.17 -24.80 -2.07
N PRO A 208 3.71 -25.93 -2.56
CA PRO A 208 3.64 -26.29 -3.97
C PRO A 208 2.20 -26.39 -4.46
N ALA A 209 1.98 -25.99 -5.71
CA ALA A 209 0.71 -26.18 -6.39
C ALA A 209 0.42 -27.68 -6.60
N ILE A 210 -0.83 -28.08 -6.39
CA ILE A 210 -1.35 -29.38 -6.79
C ILE A 210 -1.42 -29.40 -8.33
N PRO A 211 -0.67 -30.32 -8.99
CA PRO A 211 -0.65 -30.38 -10.44
C PRO A 211 -2.04 -30.48 -11.06
N LEU A 212 -2.24 -29.83 -12.21
CA LEU A 212 -3.48 -29.77 -13.00
C LEU A 212 -4.64 -28.95 -12.42
N MET A 213 -4.69 -28.74 -11.10
CA MET A 213 -5.76 -27.96 -10.45
C MET A 213 -5.30 -26.55 -10.05
N GLU A 214 -4.08 -26.44 -9.54
CA GLU A 214 -3.51 -25.20 -9.04
C GLU A 214 -2.37 -24.73 -9.93
N HIS A 215 -2.26 -23.42 -10.08
CA HIS A 215 -1.26 -22.77 -10.92
C HIS A 215 -1.05 -21.32 -10.47
N ASP A 216 -0.05 -20.65 -11.04
CA ASP A 216 0.18 -19.23 -10.76
C ASP A 216 -1.08 -18.39 -10.99
N ILE A 217 -1.24 -17.37 -10.15
CA ILE A 217 -2.40 -16.49 -10.18
C ILE A 217 -2.15 -15.44 -11.26
N VAL A 218 -2.94 -15.50 -12.34
CA VAL A 218 -2.77 -14.62 -13.50
C VAL A 218 -3.90 -13.59 -13.56
N PHE A 219 -3.52 -12.31 -13.59
CA PHE A 219 -4.38 -11.18 -13.93
C PHE A 219 -4.11 -10.74 -15.37
N THR A 220 -5.08 -11.02 -16.24
CA THR A 220 -5.05 -10.63 -17.65
C THR A 220 -5.22 -9.13 -17.83
N SER A 221 -4.96 -8.60 -19.03
CA SER A 221 -5.27 -7.20 -19.35
C SER A 221 -6.74 -6.86 -19.07
N ALA A 222 -7.66 -7.79 -19.37
CA ALA A 222 -9.08 -7.61 -19.09
C ALA A 222 -9.38 -7.54 -17.59
N ASP A 223 -8.81 -8.46 -16.79
CA ASP A 223 -8.95 -8.44 -15.32
C ASP A 223 -8.47 -7.10 -14.73
N LEU A 224 -7.35 -6.60 -15.24
CA LEU A 224 -6.70 -5.38 -14.76
C LEU A 224 -7.48 -4.13 -15.14
N LEU A 225 -7.97 -4.03 -16.39
CA LEU A 225 -8.83 -2.94 -16.83
C LEU A 225 -10.15 -2.91 -16.08
N GLU A 226 -10.73 -4.07 -15.82
CA GLU A 226 -11.95 -4.20 -15.04
C GLU A 226 -11.70 -3.76 -13.60
N TRP A 227 -10.63 -4.26 -12.96
CA TRP A 227 -10.23 -3.89 -11.62
C TRP A 227 -10.00 -2.37 -11.48
N SER A 228 -9.28 -1.74 -12.41
CA SER A 228 -8.99 -0.31 -12.33
C SER A 228 -10.23 0.59 -12.43
N ARG A 229 -11.37 0.09 -12.93
CA ARG A 229 -12.63 0.85 -12.91
C ARG A 229 -13.15 1.00 -11.48
N TYR A 230 -13.01 -0.02 -10.64
CA TYR A 230 -13.53 0.00 -9.27
C TYR A 230 -12.77 0.94 -8.32
N VAL A 231 -11.52 1.29 -8.64
CA VAL A 231 -10.68 2.12 -7.76
C VAL A 231 -11.18 3.57 -7.69
N PHE A 232 -11.72 4.11 -8.78
CA PHE A 232 -12.16 5.51 -8.88
C PHE A 232 -13.67 5.74 -8.97
N ILE A 233 -14.48 4.66 -9.00
CA ILE A 233 -15.93 4.74 -8.75
C ILE A 233 -16.18 5.18 -7.30
#